data_AF-A0A7X1P2R4-F1
#
_entry.id   AF-A0A7X1P2R4-F1
#
_cell.length_a   1.000
_cell.length_b   1.000
_cell.length_c   1.000
_cell.angle_alpha   90.00
_cell.angle_beta   90.00
_cell.angle_gamma   90.00
#
_symmetry.space_group_name_H-M   'P 1'
#
loop_
_entity.id
_entity.type
_entity.pdbx_description
1 polymer ?
#
loop_
_entity_poly.entity_id
_entity_poly.type
_entity_poly.pdbx_seq_one_letter_code
_entity_poly.pdbx_strand_id
1 'polypeptide(L)'
;MALKRAILELGTGNDLHGSNYTTAALRAVQDALHHSSLAFVGSLGLDRNAIQVEVTIGVQQPDKVDLEAVKKSLPRGQVSVRAVKGGLDVPQEGAHDEIVIASAAIAVRFEPPAAGR
;
A
#
# COMPACT_ATOMS: atom_id res chain seq x y z
N MET A 1 -9.60 8.71 20.97
CA MET A 1 -10.48 7.54 20.71
C MET A 1 -9.80 6.59 19.72
N ALA A 2 -10.36 5.42 19.42
CA ALA A 2 -9.80 4.53 18.39
C ALA A 2 -10.01 5.13 16.99
N LEU A 3 -8.98 5.10 16.14
CA LEU A 3 -9.05 5.61 14.77
C LEU A 3 -9.98 4.77 13.90
N LYS A 4 -10.82 5.42 13.10
CA LYS A 4 -11.74 4.74 12.16
C LYS A 4 -11.13 4.72 10.76
N ARG A 5 -11.32 3.60 10.05
CA ARG A 5 -10.92 3.46 8.65
C ARG A 5 -11.94 4.18 7.77
N ALA A 6 -11.46 5.14 7.00
CA ALA A 6 -12.25 5.95 6.09
C ALA A 6 -12.39 5.30 4.72
N ILE A 7 -11.27 4.79 4.21
CA ILE A 7 -11.17 4.14 2.91
C ILE A 7 -10.14 3.01 2.99
N LEU A 8 -10.32 2.02 2.12
CA LEU A 8 -9.36 0.97 1.84
C LEU A 8 -9.12 0.97 0.33
N GLU A 9 -7.94 1.38 -0.09
CA GLU A 9 -7.52 1.38 -1.49
C GLU A 9 -6.75 0.07 -1.75
N LEU A 10 -7.06 -0.60 -2.85
CA LEU A 10 -6.50 -1.90 -3.19
C LEU A 10 -5.80 -1.78 -4.54
N GLY A 11 -4.67 -2.45 -4.69
CA GLY A 11 -3.93 -2.45 -5.95
C GLY A 11 -3.11 -3.71 -6.15
N THR A 12 -2.67 -3.90 -7.38
CA THR A 12 -1.81 -5.02 -7.80
C THR A 12 -0.62 -4.51 -8.59
N GLY A 13 0.51 -5.21 -8.46
CA GLY A 13 1.75 -4.87 -9.14
C GLY A 13 2.55 -6.12 -9.43
N ASN A 14 3.37 -6.07 -10.47
CA ASN A 14 4.20 -7.19 -10.85
C ASN A 14 5.63 -6.75 -11.14
N ASP A 15 6.56 -7.68 -11.00
CA ASP A 15 7.89 -7.59 -11.57
C ASP A 15 8.07 -8.76 -12.52
N LEU A 16 8.14 -8.47 -13.83
CA LEU A 16 8.16 -9.48 -14.88
C LEU A 16 9.56 -10.04 -15.13
N HIS A 17 10.60 -9.30 -14.69
CA HIS A 17 11.99 -9.60 -14.96
C HIS A 17 12.83 -9.18 -13.75
N GLY A 18 13.45 -10.15 -13.07
CA GLY A 18 14.41 -9.89 -11.99
C GLY A 18 13.94 -10.27 -10.59
N SER A 19 12.75 -10.87 -10.45
CA SER A 19 12.21 -11.35 -9.18
C SER A 19 12.27 -10.30 -8.06
N ASN A 20 12.03 -9.03 -8.43
CA ASN A 20 12.19 -7.90 -7.54
C ASN A 20 10.87 -7.60 -6.81
N TYR A 21 10.78 -8.14 -5.60
CA TYR A 21 9.66 -7.94 -4.68
C TYR A 21 9.37 -6.47 -4.36
N THR A 22 10.40 -5.62 -4.29
CA THR A 22 10.23 -4.18 -4.06
C THR A 22 9.59 -3.49 -5.27
N THR A 23 10.01 -3.83 -6.49
CA THR A 23 9.42 -3.29 -7.73
C THR A 23 7.95 -3.67 -7.83
N ALA A 24 7.61 -4.93 -7.60
CA ALA A 24 6.23 -5.40 -7.59
C ALA A 24 5.39 -4.66 -6.53
N ALA A 25 5.91 -4.52 -5.30
CA ALA A 25 5.25 -3.82 -4.21
C ALA A 25 4.99 -2.33 -4.53
N LEU A 26 5.99 -1.62 -5.05
CA LEU A 26 5.86 -0.22 -5.46
C LEU A 26 4.80 -0.06 -6.54
N ARG A 27 4.79 -0.94 -7.53
CA ARG A 27 3.76 -0.95 -8.59
C ARG A 27 2.36 -1.19 -8.02
N ALA A 28 2.21 -2.09 -7.06
CA ALA A 28 0.93 -2.35 -6.40
C ALA A 28 0.41 -1.15 -5.61
N VAL A 29 1.33 -0.42 -4.94
CA VAL A 29 1.00 0.83 -4.25
C VAL A 29 0.61 1.92 -5.25
N GLN A 30 1.36 2.09 -6.34
CA GLN A 30 1.02 3.07 -7.37
C GLN A 30 -0.33 2.75 -8.01
N ASP A 31 -0.62 1.48 -8.31
CA ASP A 31 -1.92 1.07 -8.80
C ASP A 31 -3.02 1.49 -7.81
N ALA A 32 -2.91 1.15 -6.53
CA ALA A 32 -3.89 1.52 -5.51
C ALA A 32 -4.16 3.03 -5.41
N LEU A 33 -3.10 3.87 -5.46
CA LEU A 33 -3.21 5.32 -5.26
C LEU A 33 -3.82 6.08 -6.45
N HIS A 34 -3.74 5.56 -7.67
CA HIS A 34 -4.13 6.31 -8.87
C HIS A 34 -5.61 6.18 -9.23
N HIS A 35 -6.36 5.30 -8.56
CA HIS A 35 -7.80 5.11 -8.82
C HIS A 35 -8.71 5.97 -7.93
N SER A 36 -8.15 6.76 -7.00
CA SER A 36 -8.93 7.47 -6.00
C SER A 36 -8.35 8.85 -5.68
N SER A 37 -9.21 9.74 -5.18
CA SER A 37 -8.82 11.06 -4.70
C SER A 37 -9.38 11.27 -3.30
N LEU A 38 -8.50 11.58 -2.35
CA LEU A 38 -8.85 11.82 -0.94
C LEU A 38 -9.35 13.26 -0.72
N ALA A 39 -10.16 13.81 -1.64
CA ALA A 39 -10.69 15.18 -1.56
C ALA A 39 -11.47 15.44 -0.26
N PHE A 40 -12.12 14.39 0.29
CA PHE A 40 -12.87 14.45 1.55
C PHE A 40 -12.03 14.94 2.73
N VAL A 41 -10.70 14.73 2.72
CA VAL A 41 -9.81 15.21 3.77
C VAL A 41 -9.89 16.73 3.92
N GLY A 42 -9.86 17.44 2.79
CA GLY A 42 -10.03 18.90 2.78
C GLY A 42 -11.47 19.30 3.06
N SER A 43 -12.44 18.63 2.44
CA SER A 43 -13.86 18.97 2.57
C SER A 43 -14.41 18.81 3.99
N LEU A 44 -13.86 17.87 4.78
CA LEU A 44 -14.24 17.63 6.17
C LEU A 44 -13.36 18.40 7.18
N GLY A 45 -12.45 19.25 6.71
CA GLY A 45 -11.54 20.02 7.59
C GLY A 45 -10.61 19.15 8.42
N LEU A 46 -10.27 17.94 7.96
CA LEU A 46 -9.40 17.03 8.69
C LEU A 46 -7.94 17.52 8.61
N ASP A 47 -7.21 17.41 9.73
CA ASP A 47 -5.78 17.65 9.72
C ASP A 47 -5.07 16.57 8.91
N ARG A 48 -4.45 16.99 7.80
CA ARG A 48 -3.71 16.12 6.88
C ARG A 48 -2.53 15.43 7.56
N ASN A 49 -1.96 16.04 8.60
CA ASN A 49 -0.84 15.48 9.36
C ASN A 49 -1.28 14.47 10.42
N ALA A 50 -2.57 14.48 10.80
CA ALA A 50 -3.15 13.53 11.73
C ALA A 50 -3.66 12.24 11.03
N ILE A 51 -3.65 12.20 9.71
CA ILE A 51 -4.04 11.02 8.95
C ILE A 51 -3.00 9.92 9.11
N GLN A 52 -3.47 8.73 9.49
CA GLN A 52 -2.67 7.53 9.47
C GLN A 52 -2.90 6.74 8.19
N VAL A 53 -1.82 6.30 7.58
CA VAL A 53 -1.81 5.46 6.38
C VAL A 53 -1.17 4.14 6.75
N GLU A 54 -1.95 3.06 6.69
CA GLU A 54 -1.48 1.69 6.93
C GLU A 54 -1.38 0.96 5.60
N VAL A 55 -0.17 0.66 5.16
CA VAL A 55 0.10 -0.09 3.94
C VAL A 55 0.42 -1.53 4.30
N THR A 56 -0.33 -2.47 3.72
CA THR A 56 -0.04 -3.90 3.78
C THR A 56 0.28 -4.41 2.38
N ILE A 57 1.46 -5.00 2.21
CA ILE A 57 1.90 -5.63 0.96
C ILE A 57 1.81 -7.15 1.12
N GLY A 58 1.07 -7.81 0.22
CA GLY A 58 1.03 -9.27 0.12
C GLY A 58 1.95 -9.76 -1.00
N VAL A 59 2.99 -10.52 -0.64
CA VAL A 59 3.97 -11.13 -1.57
C VAL A 59 4.49 -12.44 -1.00
N GLN A 60 5.10 -13.30 -1.82
CA GLN A 60 5.55 -14.63 -1.35
C GLN A 60 6.78 -14.58 -0.44
N GLN A 61 7.66 -13.59 -0.63
CA GLN A 61 8.87 -13.38 0.18
C GLN A 61 8.86 -11.98 0.81
N PRO A 62 8.12 -11.78 1.91
CA PRO A 62 7.93 -10.45 2.53
C PRO A 62 9.24 -9.77 2.95
N ASP A 63 10.21 -10.55 3.42
CA ASP A 63 11.50 -10.03 3.91
C ASP A 63 12.38 -9.45 2.78
N LYS A 64 12.03 -9.68 1.52
CA LYS A 64 12.72 -9.13 0.34
C LYS A 64 12.15 -7.77 -0.12
N VAL A 65 11.11 -7.26 0.53
CA VAL A 65 10.53 -5.95 0.21
C VAL A 65 11.27 -4.86 0.98
N ASP A 66 11.78 -3.85 0.27
CA ASP A 66 12.26 -2.62 0.89
C ASP A 66 11.06 -1.78 1.37
N LEU A 67 10.70 -1.97 2.64
CA LEU A 67 9.58 -1.26 3.27
C LEU A 67 9.81 0.25 3.34
N GLU A 68 11.05 0.71 3.40
CA GLU A 68 11.37 2.14 3.44
C GLU A 68 11.22 2.78 2.06
N ALA A 69 11.58 2.08 0.99
CA ALA A 69 11.28 2.51 -0.38
C ALA A 69 9.76 2.63 -0.61
N VAL A 70 9.00 1.62 -0.18
CA VAL A 70 7.53 1.68 -0.23
C VAL A 70 7.01 2.86 0.58
N LYS A 71 7.46 3.03 1.82
CA LYS A 71 7.04 4.14 2.70
C LYS A 71 7.30 5.51 2.06
N LYS A 72 8.45 5.69 1.41
CA LYS A 72 8.84 6.93 0.72
C LYS A 72 8.02 7.21 -0.55
N SER A 73 7.37 6.20 -1.15
CA SER A 73 6.54 6.41 -2.34
C SER A 73 5.16 6.99 -2.02
N LEU A 74 4.76 7.04 -0.75
CA LEU A 74 3.48 7.60 -0.34
C LEU A 74 3.57 9.13 -0.25
N PRO A 75 2.58 9.87 -0.76
CA PRO A 75 2.69 11.32 -0.88
C PRO A 75 2.63 12.06 0.47
N ARG A 76 1.85 11.57 1.45
CA ARG A 76 1.53 12.28 2.72
C ARG A 76 1.09 11.32 3.84
N GLY A 77 1.10 11.81 5.07
CA GLY A 77 0.50 11.15 6.25
C GLY A 77 1.51 10.46 7.16
N GLN A 78 1.02 9.96 8.30
CA GLN A 78 1.79 9.09 9.19
C GLN A 78 1.74 7.67 8.62
N VAL A 79 2.74 7.32 7.82
CA VAL A 79 2.77 6.06 7.07
C VAL A 79 3.42 4.95 7.89
N SER A 80 2.71 3.83 8.00
CA SER A 80 3.24 2.55 8.43
C SER A 80 3.14 1.55 7.28
N VAL A 81 4.18 0.76 7.07
CA VAL A 81 4.23 -0.24 6.00
C VAL A 81 4.60 -1.58 6.62
N ARG A 82 3.90 -2.63 6.22
CA ARG A 82 4.29 -4.01 6.50
C ARG A 82 4.13 -4.88 5.25
N ALA A 83 5.01 -5.86 5.12
CA ALA A 83 4.83 -6.94 4.16
C ALA A 83 4.40 -8.21 4.88
N VAL A 84 3.55 -9.02 4.24
CA VAL A 84 3.04 -10.29 4.74
C VAL A 84 3.03 -11.30 3.60
N LYS A 85 3.03 -12.59 3.95
CA LYS A 85 2.96 -13.66 2.95
C LYS A 85 1.63 -13.60 2.20
N GLY A 86 1.69 -13.60 0.87
CA GLY A 86 0.55 -13.49 -0.03
C GLY A 86 1.01 -13.41 -1.49
N GLY A 87 0.25 -12.73 -2.36
CA GLY A 87 0.64 -12.54 -3.77
C GLY A 87 0.83 -13.85 -4.53
N LEU A 88 1.68 -13.83 -5.56
CA LEU A 88 2.02 -15.01 -6.36
C LEU A 88 3.41 -14.88 -6.97
N ASP A 89 4.22 -15.93 -6.89
CA ASP A 89 5.41 -16.09 -7.74
C ASP A 89 5.06 -17.06 -8.86
N VAL A 90 5.35 -16.68 -10.10
CA VAL A 90 5.13 -17.52 -11.28
C VAL A 90 6.49 -17.91 -11.84
N PRO A 91 6.90 -19.18 -11.70
CA PRO A 91 8.14 -19.68 -12.30
C PRO A 91 8.11 -19.51 -13.82
N GLN A 92 9.24 -19.14 -14.41
CA GLN A 92 9.43 -19.15 -15.86
C GLN A 92 10.20 -20.39 -16.31
N GLU A 93 9.99 -20.81 -17.56
CA GLU A 93 10.76 -21.91 -18.15
C GLU A 93 12.19 -21.46 -18.49
N GLY A 94 13.18 -22.34 -18.29
CA GLY A 94 14.58 -22.07 -18.64
C GLY A 94 15.34 -21.27 -17.59
N ALA A 95 16.24 -20.38 -18.04
CA ALA A 95 17.14 -19.60 -17.17
C ALA A 95 16.56 -18.20 -16.82
N HIS A 96 15.24 -18.06 -16.84
CA HIS A 96 14.57 -16.79 -16.57
C HIS A 96 14.18 -16.67 -15.09
N ASP A 97 14.29 -15.45 -14.57
CA ASP A 97 13.86 -15.09 -13.22
C ASP A 97 12.34 -15.29 -13.04
N GLU A 98 11.89 -15.64 -11.83
CA GLU A 98 10.45 -15.75 -11.52
C GLU A 98 9.74 -14.39 -11.67
N ILE A 99 8.51 -14.43 -12.16
CA ILE A 99 7.61 -13.26 -12.16
C ILE A 99 7.03 -13.14 -10.76
N VAL A 100 7.19 -11.97 -10.14
CA VAL A 100 6.62 -11.69 -8.82
C VAL A 100 5.36 -10.85 -8.98
N ILE A 101 4.28 -11.25 -8.31
CA ILE A 101 3.01 -10.51 -8.24
C ILE A 101 2.75 -10.12 -6.78
N ALA A 102 2.61 -8.82 -6.55
CA ALA A 102 2.30 -8.23 -5.27
C ALA A 102 0.88 -7.66 -5.25
N SER A 103 0.22 -7.76 -4.10
CA SER A 103 -1.01 -7.03 -3.80
C SER A 103 -0.74 -5.96 -2.74
N ALA A 104 -1.41 -4.81 -2.84
CA ALA A 104 -1.35 -3.75 -1.85
C ALA A 104 -2.74 -3.46 -1.29
N ALA A 105 -2.80 -3.23 0.02
CA ALA A 105 -3.97 -2.71 0.72
C ALA A 105 -3.55 -1.48 1.54
N ILE A 106 -4.10 -0.32 1.21
CA ILE A 106 -3.78 0.96 1.82
C ILE A 106 -5.01 1.45 2.59
N ALA A 107 -4.95 1.39 3.91
CA ALA A 107 -6.01 1.89 4.77
C ALA A 107 -5.69 3.30 5.23
N VAL A 108 -6.61 4.24 5.00
CA VAL A 108 -6.53 5.59 5.53
C VAL A 108 -7.44 5.68 6.75
N ARG A 109 -6.86 6.13 7.88
CA ARG A 109 -7.56 6.23 9.16
C ARG A 109 -7.43 7.62 9.75
N PHE A 110 -8.48 8.07 10.42
CA PHE A 110 -8.49 9.32 11.19
C PHE A 110 -9.40 9.22 12.41
N GLU A 111 -9.22 10.14 13.35
CA GLU A 111 -10.15 10.31 14.46
C GLU A 111 -11.39 11.07 13.95
N PRO A 112 -12.57 10.45 13.92
CA PRO A 112 -13.76 11.14 13.45
C PRO A 112 -14.07 12.34 14.36
N PRO A 113 -14.63 13.43 13.81
CA PRO A 113 -15.18 14.50 14.64
C PRO A 113 -16.14 13.92 15.67
N ALA A 114 -16.17 14.51 16.88
CA ALA A 114 -17.15 14.11 17.89
C ALA A 114 -18.54 14.14 17.23
N ALA A 115 -19.27 13.02 17.29
CA ALA A 115 -20.59 12.93 16.71
C ALA A 115 -21.45 14.05 17.32
N GLY A 116 -21.81 15.04 16.50
CA GLY A 116 -22.80 16.04 16.89
C GLY A 116 -24.07 15.30 17.30
N ARG A 117 -24.56 15.60 18.49
CA ARG A 117 -25.89 15.17 18.92
C ARG A 117 -26.95 15.80 18.03
#